data_AF-A0A955P2X3-F1
#
_entry.id   AF-A0A955P2X3-F1
#
_cell.length_a   1.000
_cell.length_b   1.000
_cell.length_c   1.000
_cell.angle_alpha   90.00
_cell.angle_beta   90.00
_cell.angle_gamma   90.00
#
_symmetry.space_group_name_H-M   'P 1'
#
loop_
_entity.id
_entity.type
_entity.pdbx_description
1 polymer ?
#
loop_
_entity_poly.entity_id
_entity_poly.type
_entity_poly.pdbx_seq_one_letter_code
_entity_poly.pdbx_strand_id
1 'polypeptide(L)'
;IATLDETFAILAEATGQKPPRFHLPIGLLKGFGWIGEMAGHITGKAPEVTRGVAETYRHHWAFSSKRAETELGYATKDLKLGLTEVVDYLKAFSK
;
A
#
# COMPACT_ATOMS: atom_id res chain seq x y z
N ILE A 1 -11.91 -6.31 7.18
CA ILE A 1 -10.55 -5.72 7.21
C ILE A 1 -9.75 -6.48 6.17
N ALA A 2 -9.19 -5.82 5.16
CA ALA A 2 -8.37 -6.48 4.16
C ALA A 2 -6.90 -6.42 4.57
N THR A 3 -6.20 -7.53 4.41
CA THR A 3 -4.74 -7.61 4.57
C THR A 3 -4.03 -7.12 3.31
N LEU A 4 -2.72 -6.91 3.42
CA LEU A 4 -1.89 -6.55 2.27
C LEU A 4 -1.88 -7.68 1.22
N ASP A 5 -1.87 -8.94 1.66
CA ASP A 5 -1.90 -10.11 0.78
C ASP A 5 -3.24 -10.21 0.02
N GLU A 6 -4.37 -10.00 0.70
CA GLU A 6 -5.69 -9.96 0.04
C GLU A 6 -5.80 -8.80 -0.96
N THR A 7 -5.23 -7.64 -0.61
CA THR A 7 -5.18 -6.48 -1.51
C THR A 7 -4.38 -6.80 -2.78
N PHE A 8 -3.22 -7.44 -2.65
CA PHE A 8 -2.42 -7.87 -3.80
C PHE A 8 -3.08 -8.98 -4.61
N ALA A 9 -3.83 -9.88 -3.98
CA ALA A 9 -4.61 -10.90 -4.70
C ALA A 9 -5.68 -10.25 -5.58
N ILE A 10 -6.42 -9.26 -5.06
CA ILE A 10 -7.39 -8.49 -5.84
C ILE A 10 -6.72 -7.78 -7.02
N LEU A 11 -5.57 -7.13 -6.80
CA LEU A 11 -4.83 -6.45 -7.85
C LEU A 11 -4.30 -7.43 -8.91
N ALA A 12 -3.84 -8.60 -8.51
CA ALA A 12 -3.40 -9.66 -9.41
C ALA A 12 -4.53 -10.10 -10.34
N GLU A 13 -5.74 -10.30 -9.79
CA GLU A 13 -6.95 -10.58 -10.59
C GLU A 13 -7.27 -9.44 -11.58
N ALA A 14 -7.28 -8.19 -11.11
CA ALA A 14 -7.63 -7.03 -11.94
C ALA A 14 -6.59 -6.70 -13.03
N THR A 15 -5.31 -6.99 -12.77
CA THR A 15 -4.21 -6.72 -13.71
C THR A 15 -3.88 -7.91 -14.61
N GLY A 16 -4.33 -9.12 -14.25
CA GLY A 16 -3.90 -10.36 -14.89
C GLY A 16 -2.46 -10.77 -14.59
N GLN A 17 -1.83 -10.14 -13.59
CA GLN A 17 -0.46 -10.43 -13.17
C GLN A 17 -0.41 -11.40 -11.99
N LYS A 18 0.77 -11.95 -11.70
CA LYS A 18 0.96 -12.81 -10.53
C LYS A 18 1.15 -11.96 -9.27
N PRO A 19 0.54 -12.33 -8.13
CA PRO A 19 0.78 -11.62 -6.88
C PRO A 19 2.23 -11.81 -6.39
N PRO A 20 2.74 -10.91 -5.53
CA PRO A 20 4.02 -11.10 -4.87
C PRO A 20 4.04 -12.43 -4.10
N ARG A 21 5.11 -13.21 -4.25
CA ARG A 21 5.24 -14.53 -3.59
C ARG A 21 6.17 -14.52 -2.38
N PHE A 22 6.83 -13.39 -2.12
CA PHE A 22 7.83 -13.26 -1.09
C PHE A 22 7.45 -12.16 -0.11
N HIS A 23 7.41 -12.50 1.18
CA HIS A 23 7.22 -11.55 2.26
C HIS A 23 8.58 -11.02 2.70
N LEU A 24 8.79 -9.72 2.52
CA LEU A 24 10.02 -9.06 2.94
C LEU A 24 10.03 -8.90 4.48
N PRO A 25 11.04 -9.44 5.19
CA PRO A 25 11.19 -9.19 6.62
C PRO A 25 11.39 -7.71 6.91
N ILE A 26 10.67 -7.18 7.92
CA ILE A 26 10.74 -5.76 8.31
C ILE A 26 12.17 -5.31 8.64
N GLY A 27 12.99 -6.20 9.20
CA GLY A 27 14.40 -5.91 9.49
C GLY A 27 15.22 -5.56 8.23
N LEU A 28 14.97 -6.26 7.11
CA LEU A 28 15.61 -5.95 5.84
C LEU A 28 15.09 -4.61 5.29
N LEU A 29 13.78 -4.38 5.36
CA LEU A 29 13.19 -3.11 4.91
C LEU A 29 13.73 -1.90 5.70
N LYS A 30 13.94 -2.06 7.02
CA LYS A 30 14.62 -1.05 7.85
C LYS A 30 16.06 -0.82 7.44
N GLY A 31 16.80 -1.88 7.10
CA GLY A 31 18.16 -1.78 6.57
C GLY A 31 18.21 -0.97 5.27
N PHE A 32 17.29 -1.27 4.33
CA PHE A 32 17.13 -0.46 3.11
C PHE A 32 16.78 0.99 3.41
N GLY A 33 15.86 1.23 4.35
CA GLY A 33 15.48 2.57 4.77
C GLY A 33 16.65 3.37 5.36
N TRP A 34 17.53 2.72 6.13
CA TRP A 34 18.73 3.36 6.68
C TRP A 34 19.73 3.75 5.58
N ILE A 35 19.99 2.85 4.62
CA ILE A 35 20.86 3.14 3.46
C ILE A 35 20.28 4.29 2.63
N GLY A 36 18.96 4.28 2.39
CA GLY A 36 18.26 5.33 1.68
C GLY A 36 18.42 6.69 2.35
N GLU A 37 18.19 6.77 3.66
CA GLU A 37 18.40 8.00 4.44
C GLU A 37 19.84 8.51 4.35
N MET A 38 20.84 7.62 4.48
CA MET A 38 22.25 8.00 4.33
C MET A 38 22.55 8.55 2.93
N ALA A 39 22.07 7.86 1.89
CA ALA A 39 22.22 8.32 0.51
C ALA A 39 21.55 9.69 0.32
N GLY A 40 20.35 9.89 0.87
CA GLY A 40 19.63 11.15 0.80
C GLY A 40 20.35 12.31 1.49
N HIS A 41 21.01 12.05 2.63
CA HIS A 41 21.88 13.04 3.27
C HIS A 41 23.08 13.45 2.42
N ILE A 42 23.60 12.54 1.59
CA ILE A 42 24.74 12.82 0.69
C ILE A 42 24.28 13.50 -0.60
N THR A 43 23.18 13.02 -1.20
CA THR A 43 22.71 13.49 -2.51
C THR A 43 21.72 14.65 -2.44
N GLY A 44 21.25 15.01 -1.24
CA GLY A 44 20.20 16.02 -1.02
C GLY A 44 18.82 15.62 -1.57
N LYS A 45 18.63 14.35 -1.92
CA LYS A 45 17.37 13.82 -2.49
C LYS A 45 16.62 13.05 -1.41
N ALA A 46 15.30 13.22 -1.37
CA ALA A 46 14.47 12.44 -0.46
C ALA A 46 14.54 10.95 -0.84
N PRO A 47 14.82 10.05 0.12
CA PRO A 47 14.78 8.61 -0.14
C PRO A 47 13.35 8.13 -0.37
N GLU A 48 13.18 7.17 -1.27
CA GLU A 48 11.87 6.54 -1.53
C GLU A 48 11.39 5.70 -0.33
N VAL A 49 12.32 5.09 0.40
CA VAL A 49 12.05 4.31 1.61
C VAL A 49 12.90 4.86 2.75
N THR A 50 12.24 5.22 3.85
CA THR A 50 12.87 5.59 5.12
C THR A 50 12.66 4.50 6.15
N ARG A 51 13.43 4.55 7.26
CA ARG A 51 13.18 3.67 8.42
C ARG A 51 11.78 3.88 8.99
N GLY A 52 11.28 5.11 8.96
CA GLY A 52 9.92 5.43 9.42
C GLY A 52 8.84 4.72 8.59
N VAL A 53 8.97 4.75 7.26
CA VAL A 53 8.07 4.02 6.36
C VAL A 53 8.11 2.52 6.64
N ALA A 54 9.30 1.96 6.89
CA ALA A 54 9.45 0.55 7.25
C ALA A 54 8.72 0.19 8.55
N GLU A 55 8.69 1.09 9.53
CA GLU A 55 7.97 0.88 10.80
C GLU A 55 6.46 0.83 10.62
N THR A 56 5.91 1.61 9.68
CA THR A 56 4.47 1.61 9.40
C THR A 56 3.96 0.20 9.06
N TYR A 57 4.75 -0.60 8.34
CA TYR A 57 4.39 -1.98 7.99
C TYR A 57 4.43 -2.98 9.15
N ARG A 58 4.92 -2.58 10.34
CA ARG A 58 4.90 -3.44 11.54
C ARG A 58 3.52 -3.56 12.17
N HIS A 59 2.63 -2.60 11.92
CA HIS A 59 1.33 -2.52 12.54
C HIS A 59 0.20 -2.72 11.54
N HIS A 60 -0.89 -3.36 11.99
CA HIS A 60 -2.10 -3.50 11.21
C HIS A 60 -2.95 -2.24 11.39
N TRP A 61 -2.92 -1.35 10.40
CA TRP A 61 -3.66 -0.08 10.40
C TRP A 61 -5.11 -0.26 9.98
N ALA A 62 -5.83 -1.13 10.70
CA ALA A 62 -7.24 -1.36 10.45
C ALA A 62 -8.10 -0.34 11.22
N PHE A 63 -8.89 0.43 10.48
CA PHE A 63 -9.80 1.43 11.04
C PHE A 63 -11.26 1.04 10.81
N SER A 64 -12.15 1.59 11.64
CA SER A 64 -13.60 1.43 11.51
C SER A 64 -14.26 2.71 11.02
N SER A 65 -15.13 2.60 10.03
CA SER A 65 -15.94 3.70 9.51
C SER A 65 -17.31 3.82 10.18
N LYS A 66 -17.60 3.02 11.21
CA LYS A 66 -18.92 2.93 11.88
C LYS A 66 -19.48 4.28 12.33
N ARG A 67 -18.62 5.17 12.84
CA ARG A 67 -19.04 6.51 13.28
C ARG A 67 -19.52 7.36 12.10
N ALA A 68 -18.78 7.34 11.00
CA ALA A 68 -19.16 8.08 9.79
C ALA A 68 -20.43 7.49 9.15
N GLU A 69 -20.58 6.17 9.16
CA GLU A 69 -21.81 5.49 8.69
C GLU A 69 -23.04 5.95 9.49
N THR A 70 -22.90 6.05 10.82
CA THR A 70 -24.01 6.39 11.72
C THR A 70 -24.33 7.89 11.73
N GLU A 71 -23.32 8.75 11.80
CA GLU A 71 -23.50 10.20 11.97
C GLU A 71 -23.68 10.95 10.64
N LEU A 72 -23.12 10.42 9.55
CA LEU A 72 -23.05 11.12 8.26
C LEU A 72 -23.78 10.37 7.13
N GLY A 73 -24.31 9.17 7.39
CA GLY A 73 -24.87 8.30 6.35
C GLY A 73 -23.81 7.86 5.33
N TYR A 74 -22.53 7.83 5.73
CA TYR A 74 -21.43 7.43 4.85
C TYR A 74 -21.56 5.96 4.45
N ALA A 75 -21.47 5.66 3.16
CA ALA A 75 -21.44 4.30 2.64
C ALA A 75 -20.07 4.01 2.00
N THR A 76 -19.36 3.02 2.53
CA THR A 76 -18.07 2.60 1.98
C THR A 76 -18.27 1.88 0.65
N LYS A 77 -17.42 2.20 -0.33
CA LYS A 77 -17.33 1.40 -1.56
C LYS A 77 -16.62 0.08 -1.26
N ASP A 78 -17.04 -0.99 -1.93
CA ASP A 78 -16.33 -2.26 -1.91
C ASP A 78 -14.88 -2.11 -2.41
N LEU A 79 -13.94 -2.74 -1.69
CA LEU A 79 -12.51 -2.61 -1.97
C LEU A 79 -12.15 -3.19 -3.35
N LYS A 80 -12.72 -4.33 -3.73
CA LYS A 80 -12.41 -4.98 -5.01
C LYS A 80 -12.90 -4.12 -6.17
N LEU A 81 -14.10 -3.57 -6.06
CA LEU A 81 -14.63 -2.64 -7.04
C LEU A 81 -13.74 -1.40 -7.17
N GLY A 82 -13.41 -0.76 -6.04
CA GLY A 82 -12.57 0.44 -6.04
C GLY A 82 -11.18 0.23 -6.64
N LEU A 83 -10.51 -0.88 -6.32
CA LEU A 83 -9.20 -1.20 -6.90
C LEU A 83 -9.28 -1.52 -8.39
N THR A 84 -10.34 -2.18 -8.84
CA THR A 84 -10.54 -2.50 -10.26
C THR A 84 -10.72 -1.22 -11.07
N GLU A 85 -11.56 -0.28 -10.60
CA GLU A 85 -11.74 1.03 -11.25
C GLU A 85 -10.44 1.81 -11.38
N VAL A 86 -9.59 1.80 -10.34
CA VAL A 86 -8.27 2.46 -10.37
C VAL A 86 -7.34 1.81 -11.40
N VAL A 87 -7.30 0.47 -11.46
CA VAL A 87 -6.49 -0.25 -12.43
C VAL A 87 -6.93 0.08 -13.86
N ASP A 88 -8.24 0.11 -14.11
CA ASP A 88 -8.79 0.43 -15.43
C ASP A 88 -8.48 1.88 -15.83
N TYR A 89 -8.60 2.82 -14.89
CA TYR A 89 -8.19 4.21 -15.10
C TYR A 89 -6.71 4.32 -15.48
N LEU A 90 -5.82 3.66 -14.74
CA LEU A 90 -4.37 3.69 -15.02
C LEU A 90 -4.01 3.07 -16.38
N LYS A 91 -4.69 1.97 -16.77
CA LYS A 91 -4.53 1.36 -18.10
C LYS A 91 -4.98 2.30 -19.22
N ALA A 92 -6.05 3.04 -19.01
CA ALA A 92 -6.55 4.02 -19.98
C ALA A 92 -5.61 5.23 -20.09
N PHE A 93 -5.02 5.68 -18.97
CA PHE A 93 -4.09 6.81 -18.93
C PHE A 93 -2.71 6.50 -19.55
N SER A 94 -2.28 5.24 -19.51
CA SER A 94 -0.98 4.79 -20.03
C SER A 94 -0.99 4.54 -21.56
N LYS A 95 -2.14 4.69 -22.22
CA LYS A 95 -2.30 4.59 -23.67
C LYS A 95 -2.21 5.96 -24.33
#